data_AF-A0A1S1LHF0-F1
#
_entry.id   AF-A0A1S1LHF0-F1
#
_cell.length_a   1.000
_cell.length_b   1.000
_cell.length_c   1.000
_cell.angle_alpha   90.00
_cell.angle_beta   90.00
_cell.angle_gamma   90.00
#
_symmetry.space_group_name_H-M   'P 1'
#
loop_
_entity.id
_entity.type
_entity.pdbx_description
1 polymer ?
#
loop_
_entity_poly.entity_id
_entity_poly.type
_entity_poly.pdbx_seq_one_letter_code
_entity_poly.pdbx_strand_id
1 'polypeptide(L)'
;MLTAFHQFLTDCHYPVANDGTVMDASYCVSIIGYHMVRRGWRPSATPVIKKQKVVGPGVIEDAVKWVPMDAPDDPLENLEKMTFAEIAALPEDLKVEAARRLNKGRFDHDLPEPQPAWQVTPNISITDEEPSGDDFVK
;
A
#
# COMPACT_ATOMS: atom_id res chain seq x y z
N MET A 1 -3.45 -8.32 -27.86
CA MET A 1 -4.11 -7.08 -27.37
C MET A 1 -4.36 -7.17 -25.87
N LEU A 2 -4.97 -8.25 -25.37
CA LEU A 2 -5.20 -8.52 -23.95
C LEU A 2 -3.92 -8.47 -23.09
N THR A 3 -2.79 -9.00 -23.57
CA THR A 3 -1.51 -9.01 -22.85
C THR A 3 -0.93 -7.61 -22.62
N ALA A 4 -0.87 -6.77 -23.66
CA ALA A 4 -0.38 -5.40 -23.54
C ALA A 4 -1.30 -4.52 -22.66
N PHE A 5 -2.60 -4.79 -22.69
CA PHE A 5 -3.56 -4.11 -21.81
C PHE A 5 -3.37 -4.51 -20.36
N HIS A 6 -3.27 -5.80 -20.04
CA HIS A 6 -2.99 -6.25 -18.68
C HIS A 6 -1.67 -5.69 -18.15
N GLN A 7 -0.62 -5.72 -18.98
CA GLN A 7 0.68 -5.18 -18.62
C GLN A 7 0.60 -3.68 -18.28
N PHE A 8 -0.13 -2.90 -19.09
CA PHE A 8 -0.37 -1.49 -18.80
C PHE A 8 -1.11 -1.27 -17.47
N LEU A 9 -2.17 -2.05 -17.20
CA LEU A 9 -2.91 -1.94 -15.94
C LEU A 9 -2.02 -2.27 -14.75
N THR A 10 -1.21 -3.32 -14.86
CA THR A 10 -0.26 -3.71 -13.83
C THR A 10 0.76 -2.60 -13.59
N ASP A 11 1.32 -2.00 -14.64
CA ASP A 11 2.33 -0.94 -14.52
C ASP A 11 1.74 0.31 -13.84
N CYS A 12 0.53 0.70 -14.25
CA CYS A 12 -0.18 1.86 -13.72
C CYS A 12 -0.91 1.61 -12.40
N HIS A 13 -0.65 0.51 -11.70
CA HIS A 13 -1.09 0.32 -10.32
C HIS A 13 -0.17 1.15 -9.39
N TYR A 14 -0.72 2.18 -8.75
CA TYR A 14 0.01 3.19 -7.95
C TYR A 14 1.13 3.93 -8.70
N PRO A 15 0.80 4.73 -9.75
CA PRO A 15 1.79 5.54 -10.44
C PRO A 15 2.43 6.57 -9.50
N VAL A 16 3.70 6.88 -9.78
CA VAL A 16 4.45 7.95 -9.11
C VAL A 16 4.55 9.12 -10.07
N ALA A 17 4.06 10.28 -9.63
CA ALA A 17 4.20 11.54 -10.36
C ALA A 17 5.65 12.05 -10.30
N ASN A 18 5.98 13.03 -11.13
CA ASN A 18 7.36 13.58 -11.23
C ASN A 18 7.84 14.26 -9.93
N ASP A 19 6.91 14.67 -9.08
CA ASP A 19 7.16 15.23 -7.75
C ASP A 19 7.30 14.15 -6.65
N GLY A 20 7.22 12.86 -7.02
CA GLY A 20 7.26 11.74 -6.09
C GLY A 20 5.91 11.36 -5.47
N THR A 21 4.82 12.07 -5.82
CA THR A 21 3.48 11.77 -5.29
C THR A 21 2.99 10.43 -5.83
N VAL A 22 2.62 9.51 -4.93
CA VAL A 22 1.99 8.22 -5.28
C VAL A 22 0.48 8.41 -5.31
N MET A 23 -0.17 8.02 -6.40
CA MET A 23 -1.62 8.17 -6.57
C MET A 23 -2.30 6.82 -6.75
N ASP A 24 -3.51 6.65 -6.23
CA ASP A 24 -4.37 5.53 -6.61
C ASP A 24 -5.06 5.83 -7.96
N ALA A 25 -4.62 5.15 -9.02
CA ALA A 25 -5.17 5.31 -10.36
C ALA A 25 -6.22 4.24 -10.73
N SER A 26 -6.63 3.40 -9.77
CA SER A 26 -7.50 2.25 -10.02
C SER A 26 -8.81 2.60 -10.74
N TYR A 27 -9.35 3.80 -10.45
CA TYR A 27 -10.61 4.26 -11.03
C TYR A 27 -10.53 4.68 -12.51
N CYS A 28 -9.36 5.10 -13.01
CA CYS A 28 -9.23 5.67 -14.37
C CYS A 28 -8.28 4.89 -15.30
N VAL A 29 -7.43 4.04 -14.74
CA VAL A 29 -6.38 3.31 -15.48
C VAL A 29 -6.92 2.43 -16.60
N SER A 30 -8.11 1.84 -16.42
CA SER A 30 -8.74 0.96 -17.40
C SER A 30 -9.12 1.68 -18.70
N ILE A 31 -9.68 2.88 -18.59
CA ILE A 31 -10.10 3.71 -19.72
C ILE A 31 -8.88 4.21 -20.48
N ILE A 32 -7.88 4.72 -19.77
CA ILE A 32 -6.63 5.21 -20.35
C ILE A 32 -5.88 4.07 -21.03
N GLY A 33 -5.72 2.93 -20.35
CA GLY A 33 -5.03 1.76 -20.88
C GLY A 33 -5.65 1.22 -22.15
N TYR A 34 -7.00 1.17 -22.22
CA TYR A 34 -7.69 0.73 -23.42
C TYR A 34 -7.39 1.66 -24.60
N HIS A 35 -7.46 2.98 -24.38
CA HIS A 35 -7.17 3.97 -25.42
C HIS A 35 -5.71 3.88 -25.91
N MET A 36 -4.75 3.77 -25.00
CA MET A 36 -3.33 3.67 -25.32
C MET A 36 -3.01 2.40 -26.12
N VAL A 37 -3.54 1.26 -25.70
CA VAL A 37 -3.35 -0.02 -26.40
C VAL A 37 -4.01 -0.01 -27.77
N ARG A 38 -5.20 0.60 -27.91
CA ARG A 38 -5.88 0.82 -29.20
C ARG A 38 -5.03 1.67 -30.15
N ARG A 39 -4.31 2.67 -29.62
CA ARG A 39 -3.39 3.52 -30.39
C ARG A 39 -2.04 2.85 -30.69
N GLY A 40 -1.84 1.61 -30.26
CA GLY A 40 -0.64 0.83 -30.54
C GLY A 40 0.47 1.00 -29.51
N TRP A 41 0.20 1.61 -28.35
CA TRP A 41 1.20 1.73 -27.28
C TRP A 41 1.73 0.35 -26.85
N ARG A 42 3.06 0.23 -26.77
CA ARG A 42 3.76 -0.97 -26.27
C ARG A 42 5.03 -0.53 -25.52
N PRO A 43 5.41 -1.24 -24.44
CA PRO A 43 6.74 -1.09 -23.88
C PRO A 43 7.80 -1.42 -24.94
N SER A 44 8.75 -0.51 -25.16
CA SER A 44 9.86 -0.70 -26.11
C SER A 44 11.23 -0.74 -25.44
N ALA A 45 11.32 -0.29 -24.19
CA ALA A 45 12.55 -0.20 -23.41
C ALA A 45 12.49 -1.14 -22.19
N THR A 46 13.67 -1.54 -21.72
CA THR A 46 13.82 -2.32 -20.50
C THR A 46 13.47 -1.45 -19.28
N PRO A 47 12.59 -1.92 -18.36
CA PRO A 47 12.31 -1.21 -17.12
C PRO A 47 13.57 -1.00 -16.28
N VAL A 48 13.69 0.19 -15.68
CA VAL A 48 14.82 0.55 -14.78
C VAL A 48 14.44 0.46 -13.29
N ILE A 49 13.15 0.44 -13.00
CA ILE A 49 12.58 0.31 -11.67
C ILE A 49 11.58 -0.84 -11.66
N LYS A 50 11.45 -1.50 -10.51
CA LYS A 50 10.47 -2.56 -10.26
C LYS A 50 9.67 -2.30 -9.00
N LYS A 51 8.55 -2.99 -8.91
CA LYS A 51 7.67 -3.01 -7.75
C LYS A 51 8.26 -3.93 -6.68
N GLN A 52 8.34 -3.43 -5.45
CA GLN A 52 8.65 -4.22 -4.28
C GLN A 52 7.52 -4.08 -3.26
N LYS A 53 7.02 -5.21 -2.76
CA LYS A 53 5.95 -5.21 -1.75
C LYS A 53 6.42 -4.52 -0.48
N VAL A 54 5.59 -3.63 0.05
CA VAL A 54 5.81 -3.03 1.36
C VAL A 54 5.08 -3.89 2.38
N VAL A 55 5.76 -4.24 3.47
CA VAL A 55 5.18 -5.02 4.56
C VAL A 55 5.42 -4.25 5.85
N GLY A 56 4.35 -3.98 6.60
CA GLY A 56 4.42 -3.25 7.86
C GLY A 56 3.04 -3.08 8.51
N PRO A 57 2.99 -2.76 9.81
CA PRO A 57 1.73 -2.47 10.50
C PRO A 57 1.07 -1.22 9.89
N GLY A 58 -0.24 -1.30 9.62
CA GLY A 58 -1.01 -0.19 9.03
C GLY A 58 -0.79 0.03 7.52
N VAL A 59 -0.03 -0.86 6.86
CA VAL A 59 0.19 -0.82 5.40
C VAL A 59 -0.93 -1.57 4.69
N ILE A 60 -1.51 -0.96 3.65
CA ILE A 60 -2.55 -1.59 2.80
C ILE A 60 -1.94 -2.82 2.09
N GLU A 61 -2.72 -3.89 1.92
CA GLU A 61 -2.26 -5.19 1.41
C GLU A 61 -1.50 -5.11 0.07
N ASP A 62 -1.89 -4.17 -0.79
CA ASP A 62 -1.32 -3.93 -2.12
C ASP A 62 -0.32 -2.77 -2.18
N ALA A 63 0.13 -2.27 -1.03
CA ALA A 63 1.11 -1.20 -0.99
C ALA A 63 2.45 -1.66 -1.61
N VAL A 64 2.93 -0.87 -2.56
CA VAL A 64 4.15 -1.14 -3.29
C VAL A 64 5.07 0.07 -3.19
N LYS A 65 6.36 -0.19 -3.05
CA LYS A 65 7.42 0.80 -3.25
C LYS A 65 8.15 0.52 -4.56
N TRP A 66 8.57 1.57 -5.22
CA TRP A 66 9.33 1.50 -6.47
C TRP A 66 10.82 1.51 -6.16
N VAL A 67 11.53 0.46 -6.56
CA VAL A 67 12.96 0.27 -6.27
C VAL A 67 13.75 0.06 -7.58
N PRO A 68 15.06 0.34 -7.60
CA PRO A 68 15.90 0.00 -8.74
C PRO A 68 15.79 -1.48 -9.11
N MET A 69 15.97 -1.81 -10.39
CA MET A 69 15.87 -3.19 -10.87
C MET A 69 16.83 -4.15 -10.15
N ASP A 70 18.00 -3.66 -9.77
CA ASP A 70 19.06 -4.42 -9.07
C ASP A 70 18.79 -4.64 -7.57
N ALA A 71 17.75 -4.01 -7.02
CA ALA A 71 17.38 -4.22 -5.62
C ALA A 71 16.94 -5.69 -5.39
N PRO A 72 17.18 -6.28 -4.21
CA PRO A 72 16.65 -7.61 -3.90
C PRO A 72 15.12 -7.62 -3.97
N ASP A 73 14.50 -8.74 -4.37
CA ASP A 73 13.04 -8.86 -4.41
C ASP A 73 12.43 -8.88 -2.99
N ASP A 74 13.04 -9.64 -2.08
CA ASP A 74 12.77 -9.59 -0.64
C ASP A 74 14.04 -9.15 0.11
N PRO A 75 14.06 -7.96 0.73
CA PRO A 75 15.22 -7.47 1.44
C PRO A 75 15.51 -8.26 2.73
N LEU A 76 14.58 -9.11 3.18
CA LEU A 76 14.68 -9.92 4.39
C LEU A 76 14.75 -11.44 4.09
N GLU A 77 15.06 -11.84 2.85
CA GLU A 77 15.17 -13.25 2.46
C GLU A 77 16.16 -14.04 3.34
N ASN A 78 17.31 -13.43 3.67
CA ASN A 78 18.38 -14.04 4.46
C ASN A 78 18.39 -13.60 5.93
N LEU A 79 17.24 -13.18 6.46
CA LEU A 79 17.12 -12.59 7.80
C LEU A 79 17.71 -13.47 8.92
N GLU A 80 17.62 -14.80 8.82
CA GLU A 80 18.18 -15.73 9.81
C GLU A 80 19.72 -15.72 9.86
N LYS A 81 20.37 -15.27 8.80
CA LYS A 81 21.83 -15.19 8.68
C LYS A 81 22.37 -13.78 8.92
N MET A 82 21.48 -12.78 9.01
CA MET A 82 21.87 -11.40 9.28
C MET A 82 22.31 -11.23 10.73
N THR A 83 23.36 -10.46 10.92
CA THR A 83 23.82 -10.04 12.24
C THR A 83 22.89 -8.96 12.81
N PHE A 84 22.87 -8.81 14.13
CA PHE A 84 22.11 -7.73 14.78
C PHE A 84 22.50 -6.32 14.29
N ALA A 85 23.77 -6.12 13.92
CA ALA A 85 24.24 -4.85 13.37
C ALA A 85 23.67 -4.57 11.97
N GLU A 86 23.59 -5.60 11.12
CA GLU A 86 22.96 -5.49 9.79
C GLU A 86 21.46 -5.24 9.90
N ILE A 87 20.78 -5.89 10.85
CA ILE A 87 19.36 -5.64 11.13
C ILE A 87 19.15 -4.20 11.61
N ALA A 88 20.02 -3.68 12.48
CA ALA A 88 19.93 -2.30 12.97
C ALA A 88 20.17 -1.23 11.88
N ALA A 89 20.90 -1.58 10.82
CA ALA A 89 21.16 -0.70 9.69
C ALA A 89 20.03 -0.69 8.64
N LEU A 90 19.04 -1.58 8.76
CA LEU A 90 17.88 -1.60 7.86
C LEU A 90 17.03 -0.31 8.00
N PRO A 91 16.26 0.06 6.98
CA PRO A 91 15.17 1.03 7.10
C PRO A 91 14.17 0.64 8.19
N GLU A 92 13.55 1.62 8.85
CA GLU A 92 12.69 1.39 10.02
C GLU A 92 11.55 0.40 9.74
N ASP A 93 10.89 0.52 8.59
CA ASP A 93 9.82 -0.36 8.14
C ASP A 93 10.29 -1.83 8.05
N LEU A 94 11.52 -2.03 7.55
CA LEU A 94 12.13 -3.35 7.42
C LEU A 94 12.63 -3.90 8.74
N LYS A 95 13.01 -3.06 9.72
CA LYS A 95 13.34 -3.50 11.08
C LYS A 95 12.11 -4.08 11.79
N VAL A 96 10.96 -3.40 11.67
CA VAL A 96 9.70 -3.86 12.24
C VAL A 96 9.31 -5.21 11.64
N GLU A 97 9.42 -5.35 10.32
CA GLU A 97 9.14 -6.61 9.63
C GLU A 97 10.16 -7.71 9.97
N ALA A 98 11.44 -7.36 10.10
CA ALA A 98 12.50 -8.27 10.55
C ALA A 98 12.21 -8.79 11.96
N ALA A 99 11.86 -7.91 12.90
CA ALA A 99 11.45 -8.28 14.25
C ALA A 99 10.22 -9.20 14.23
N ARG A 100 9.22 -8.91 13.37
CA ARG A 100 8.02 -9.74 13.21
C ARG A 100 8.36 -11.16 12.74
N ARG A 101 9.20 -11.28 11.72
CA ARG A 101 9.61 -12.58 11.16
C ARG A 101 10.48 -13.37 12.14
N LEU A 102 11.44 -12.72 12.81
CA LEU A 102 12.29 -13.34 13.83
C LEU A 102 11.49 -13.80 15.05
N ASN A 103 10.48 -13.04 15.48
CA ASN A 103 9.61 -13.40 16.59
C ASN A 103 8.48 -14.38 16.20
N LYS A 104 8.55 -14.99 15.01
CA LYS A 104 7.57 -15.96 14.49
C LYS A 104 6.11 -15.47 14.57
N GLY A 105 5.88 -14.17 14.35
CA GLY A 105 4.54 -13.59 14.40
C GLY A 105 3.97 -13.35 15.80
N ARG A 106 4.76 -13.49 16.88
CA ARG A 106 4.38 -13.00 18.21
C ARG A 106 4.67 -11.50 18.31
N PHE A 107 3.84 -10.68 17.70
CA PHE A 107 3.71 -9.32 18.21
C PHE A 107 2.74 -9.42 19.40
N ASP A 108 3.23 -9.18 20.61
CA ASP A 108 2.32 -8.79 21.69
C ASP A 108 1.64 -7.52 21.18
N HIS A 109 0.35 -7.62 20.88
CA HIS A 109 -0.52 -6.48 20.66
C HIS A 109 -0.79 -5.71 21.96
N ASP A 110 0.08 -5.87 22.96
CA ASP A 110 0.14 -5.10 24.20
C ASP A 110 0.66 -3.68 23.89
N LEU A 111 0.00 -3.01 22.95
CA LEU A 111 -0.18 -1.58 23.11
C LEU A 111 -0.83 -1.43 24.49
N PRO A 112 -0.27 -0.60 25.39
CA PRO A 112 -0.87 -0.37 26.69
C PRO A 112 -2.34 -0.04 26.44
N GLU A 113 -3.25 -0.75 27.11
CA GLU A 113 -4.68 -0.47 26.98
C GLU A 113 -4.86 1.05 27.08
N PRO A 114 -5.53 1.66 26.08
CA PRO A 114 -5.68 3.10 26.08
C PRO A 114 -6.28 3.49 27.42
N GLN A 115 -5.59 4.38 28.15
CA GLN A 115 -6.07 4.86 29.44
C GLN A 115 -7.53 5.31 29.25
N PRO A 116 -8.46 4.92 30.15
CA PRO A 116 -9.86 5.26 29.98
C PRO A 116 -10.03 6.78 30.01
N ALA A 117 -10.01 7.40 28.83
CA ALA A 117 -10.42 8.76 28.62
C ALA A 117 -11.96 8.80 28.64
N TRP A 118 -12.55 9.96 28.90
CA TRP A 118 -13.99 10.14 28.68
C TRP A 118 -14.32 9.83 27.22
N GLN A 119 -14.96 8.68 26.99
CA GLN A 119 -15.46 8.27 25.70
C GLN A 119 -16.96 8.47 25.68
N VAL A 120 -17.43 9.31 24.75
CA VAL A 120 -18.85 9.40 24.43
C VAL A 120 -19.08 8.48 23.24
N THR A 121 -19.72 7.33 23.46
CA THR A 121 -20.19 6.49 22.37
C THR A 121 -21.34 7.21 21.67
N PRO A 122 -21.23 7.59 20.38
CA PRO A 122 -22.34 8.20 19.68
C PRO A 122 -23.47 7.20 19.58
N ASN A 123 -24.65 7.56 20.10
CA ASN A 123 -25.86 6.79 19.86
C ASN A 123 -26.38 7.16 18.47
N ILE A 124 -26.09 6.32 17.48
CA ILE A 124 -26.55 6.53 16.11
C ILE A 124 -27.86 5.75 15.94
N SER A 125 -28.99 6.46 15.93
CA SER A 125 -30.27 5.92 15.47
C SER A 125 -30.44 6.27 13.99
N ILE A 126 -30.42 5.26 13.12
CA ILE A 126 -30.72 5.42 11.70
C ILE A 126 -32.23 5.21 11.53
N THR A 127 -32.93 6.21 11.04
CA THR A 127 -34.35 6.16 10.68
C THR A 127 -34.49 6.17 9.16
N ASP A 128 -35.38 5.34 8.61
CA ASP A 128 -35.60 5.22 7.16
C ASP A 128 -36.46 6.36 6.56
N GLU A 129 -36.92 7.31 7.37
CA GLU A 129 -37.68 8.47 6.88
C GLU A 129 -36.76 9.50 6.21
N GLU A 130 -37.14 9.97 5.01
CA GLU A 130 -36.42 11.04 4.31
C GLU A 130 -36.45 12.32 5.17
N PRO A 131 -35.30 12.96 5.40
CA PRO A 131 -35.26 14.16 6.24
C PRO A 131 -36.08 15.27 5.60
N SER A 132 -37.06 15.77 6.34
CA SER A 132 -37.88 16.91 5.94
C SER A 132 -37.18 18.21 6.31
N GLY A 133 -37.49 19.31 5.63
CA GLY A 133 -36.83 20.60 5.84
C GLY A 133 -36.93 21.16 7.27
N ASP A 134 -37.86 20.65 8.09
CA ASP A 134 -38.05 21.05 9.48
C ASP A 134 -37.07 20.34 10.45
N ASP A 135 -36.38 19.27 10.01
CA ASP A 135 -35.47 18.47 10.85
C ASP A 135 -34.09 19.14 11.07
N PHE A 136 -33.79 20.18 10.30
CA PHE A 136 -32.51 20.91 10.38
C PHE A 136 -32.60 22.21 11.20
N VAL A 137 -33.75 22.51 11.80
CA VAL A 137 -33.97 23.70 12.62
C VAL A 137 -34.21 23.31 14.08
N LYS A 138 -33.19 22.79 14.76
CA LYS A 138 -33.07 22.77 16.22
C LYS A 138 -31.63 22.93 16.67
#